data_AF-A0A369QPW4-F1
#
_entry.id   AF-A0A369QPW4-F1
#
_cell.length_a   1.000
_cell.length_b   1.000
_cell.length_c   1.000
_cell.angle_alpha   90.00
_cell.angle_beta   90.00
_cell.angle_gamma   90.00
#
_symmetry.space_group_name_H-M   'P 1'
#
loop_
_entity.id
_entity.type
_entity.pdbx_description
1 polymer ?
#
loop_
_entity_poly.entity_id
_entity_poly.type
_entity_poly.pdbx_seq_one_letter_code
_entity_poly.pdbx_strand_id
1 'polypeptide(L)'
;MQRLNAIDFARGLVMIIMALDHTRELLHLTSLTQSPVDLATTTPALFFTRWITHLCAPIFVFLSGTSAYLSLQRVNNVQESRRFLLSRGLWLVILECTVITFGIWFDLQFRTLLVQVIAVIGLSFIVLAFLIRLSPG
;
A
#
# COMPACT_ATOMS: atom_id res chain seq x y z
N MET A 1 16.85 -11.97 -15.55
CA MET A 1 16.08 -11.48 -14.38
C MET A 1 17.04 -10.81 -13.38
N GLN A 2 17.53 -9.60 -13.63
CA GLN A 2 18.21 -8.85 -12.56
C GLN A 2 17.13 -8.21 -11.68
N ARG A 3 16.91 -8.82 -10.51
CA ARG A 3 16.07 -8.27 -9.44
C ARG A 3 16.89 -7.18 -8.77
N LEU A 4 16.33 -5.97 -8.64
CA LEU A 4 16.96 -4.94 -7.83
C LEU A 4 16.71 -5.32 -6.37
N ASN A 5 17.59 -6.15 -5.82
CA ASN A 5 17.48 -6.67 -4.46
C ASN A 5 17.30 -5.55 -3.42
N ALA A 6 17.86 -4.37 -3.67
CA ALA A 6 17.66 -3.19 -2.83
C ALA A 6 16.20 -2.74 -2.75
N ILE A 7 15.45 -2.79 -3.86
CA ILE A 7 14.03 -2.41 -3.91
C ILE A 7 13.18 -3.45 -3.20
N ASP A 8 13.44 -4.73 -3.46
CA ASP A 8 12.70 -5.83 -2.81
C ASP A 8 12.94 -5.82 -1.30
N PHE A 9 14.19 -5.57 -0.85
CA PHE A 9 14.53 -5.44 0.56
C PHE A 9 13.86 -4.23 1.22
N ALA A 10 13.93 -3.05 0.60
CA ALA A 10 13.30 -1.84 1.12
C ALA A 10 11.78 -2.01 1.25
N ARG A 11 11.11 -2.63 0.26
CA ARG A 11 9.68 -2.95 0.34
C ARG A 11 9.35 -3.91 1.49
N GLY A 12 10.18 -4.94 1.68
CA GLY A 12 10.00 -5.90 2.78
C GLY A 12 10.10 -5.24 4.15
N LEU A 13 11.12 -4.40 4.35
CA LEU A 13 11.30 -3.66 5.60
C LEU A 13 10.11 -2.73 5.89
N VAL A 14 9.68 -1.96 4.88
CA VAL A 14 8.53 -1.06 5.00
C VAL A 14 7.24 -1.82 5.32
N MET A 15 7.03 -2.99 4.71
CA MET A 15 5.85 -3.83 4.98
C MET A 15 5.83 -4.35 6.42
N ILE A 16 6.98 -4.74 6.98
CA ILE A 16 7.09 -5.17 8.40
C ILE A 16 6.76 -4.01 9.35
N ILE A 17 7.31 -2.82 9.08
CA ILE A 17 7.05 -1.62 9.91
C ILE A 17 5.56 -1.25 9.85
N MET A 18 4.93 -1.29 8.67
CA MET A 18 3.50 -1.04 8.52
C MET A 18 2.64 -2.07 9.27
N ALA A 19 2.99 -3.36 9.22
CA ALA A 19 2.26 -4.40 9.94
C ALA A 19 2.34 -4.20 11.46
N LEU A 20 3.53 -3.87 11.98
CA LEU A 20 3.74 -3.56 13.40
C LEU A 20 2.94 -2.31 13.84
N ASP A 21 2.84 -1.32 12.97
CA ASP A 21 2.06 -0.11 13.24
C ASP A 21 0.57 -0.42 13.37
N HIS A 22 0.03 -1.23 12.45
CA HIS A 22 -1.37 -1.64 12.48
C HIS A 22 -1.69 -2.55 13.68
N THR A 23 -0.81 -3.47 14.06
CA THR A 23 -1.03 -4.28 15.27
C THR A 23 -0.98 -3.42 16.54
N ARG A 24 -0.10 -2.41 16.60
CA ARG A 24 -0.09 -1.44 17.70
C ARG A 24 -1.40 -0.67 17.78
N GLU A 25 -1.92 -0.17 16.66
CA GLU A 25 -3.16 0.60 16.60
C GLU A 25 -4.39 -0.25 16.95
N LEU A 26 -4.41 -1.53 16.56
CA LEU A 26 -5.48 -2.47 16.92
C LEU A 26 -5.47 -2.87 18.40
N LEU A 27 -4.29 -2.96 19.02
CA LEU A 27 -4.15 -3.34 20.44
C LEU A 27 -4.30 -2.15 21.41
N HIS A 28 -4.02 -0.92 20.95
CA HIS A 28 -4.09 0.30 21.77
C HIS A 28 -5.40 1.08 21.53
N LEU A 29 -6.50 0.65 22.16
CA LEU A 29 -7.81 1.32 22.13
C LEU A 29 -7.80 2.78 22.64
N THR A 30 -6.80 3.18 23.43
CA THR A 30 -6.63 4.56 23.93
C THR A 30 -6.20 5.58 22.86
N SER A 31 -5.79 5.13 21.68
CA SER A 31 -5.41 6.00 20.55
C SER A 31 -6.63 6.60 19.81
N LEU A 32 -7.83 6.04 19.99
CA LEU A 32 -9.08 6.51 19.36
C LEU A 32 -9.78 7.64 20.13
N THR A 33 -9.50 7.80 21.43
CA THR A 33 -10.13 8.82 22.29
C THR A 33 -9.22 10.00 22.64
N GLN A 34 -7.90 9.88 22.43
CA GLN A 34 -6.97 10.98 22.69
C GLN A 34 -6.68 11.76 21.41
N SER A 35 -7.03 13.04 21.42
CA SER A 35 -6.69 14.02 20.39
C SER A 35 -5.18 14.02 20.13
N PRO A 36 -4.72 13.69 18.90
CA PRO A 36 -3.29 13.50 18.57
C PRO A 36 -2.45 14.79 18.54
N VAL A 37 -3.05 15.91 18.95
CA VAL A 37 -2.44 17.25 19.02
C VAL A 37 -2.23 17.73 20.46
N ASP A 38 -2.59 16.91 21.46
CA ASP A 38 -2.36 17.29 22.85
C ASP A 38 -0.91 16.94 23.26
N LEU A 39 -0.07 17.97 23.34
CA LEU A 39 1.34 17.86 23.74
C LEU A 39 1.50 17.43 25.22
N ALA A 40 0.41 17.38 26.00
CA ALA A 40 0.44 17.02 27.42
C ALA A 40 0.59 15.51 27.70
N THR A 41 0.21 14.63 26.76
CA THR A 41 0.25 13.16 26.96
C THR A 41 1.08 12.39 25.92
N THR A 42 1.62 13.08 24.91
CA THR A 42 2.35 12.42 23.82
C THR A 42 3.81 12.21 24.22
N THR A 43 4.22 10.97 24.48
CA THR A 43 5.65 10.65 24.65
C THR A 43 6.37 10.85 23.30
N PRO A 44 7.61 11.37 23.30
CA PRO A 44 8.39 11.56 22.07
C PRO A 44 8.49 10.29 21.21
N ALA A 45 8.54 9.11 21.87
CA ALA A 45 8.56 7.81 21.21
C ALA A 45 7.30 7.53 20.35
N LEU A 46 6.11 7.96 20.77
CA LEU A 46 4.88 7.81 19.98
C LEU A 46 4.85 8.75 18.78
N PHE A 47 5.40 9.96 18.91
CA PHE A 47 5.52 10.90 17.80
C PHE A 47 6.46 10.36 16.71
N PHE A 48 7.64 9.87 17.09
CA PHE A 48 8.60 9.30 16.14
C PHE A 48 8.06 8.05 15.43
N THR A 49 7.34 7.18 16.13
CA THR A 49 6.76 5.98 15.49
C THR A 49 5.69 6.33 14.45
N ARG A 50 4.77 7.27 14.75
CA ARG A 50 3.80 7.78 13.76
C ARG A 50 4.48 8.48 12.58
N TRP A 51 5.52 9.27 12.84
CA TRP A 51 6.23 9.97 11.77
C TRP A 51 6.90 9.00 10.79
N ILE A 52 7.55 7.95 11.31
CA ILE A 52 8.19 6.91 10.49
C ILE A 52 7.15 6.13 9.69
N THR A 53 6.01 5.77 10.29
CA THR A 53 4.99 4.95 9.62
C THR A 53 4.21 5.77 8.58
N HIS A 54 4.03 7.07 8.81
CA HIS A 54 3.46 8.00 7.83
C HIS A 54 4.36 8.16 6.59
N LEU A 55 5.68 8.03 6.72
CA LEU A 55 6.62 8.04 5.59
C LEU A 55 6.70 6.68 4.88
N CYS A 56 6.44 5.57 5.59
CA CYS A 56 6.44 4.23 5.01
C CYS A 56 5.42 4.08 3.88
N ALA A 57 4.19 4.59 4.05
CA ALA A 57 3.15 4.47 3.02
C ALA A 57 3.54 5.14 1.68
N PRO A 58 3.97 6.43 1.64
CA PRO A 58 4.48 7.07 0.42
C PRO A 58 5.66 6.32 -0.23
N ILE A 59 6.62 5.87 0.59
CA ILE A 59 7.79 5.12 0.10
C ILE A 59 7.36 3.79 -0.53
N PHE A 60 6.40 3.09 0.10
CA PHE A 60 5.89 1.82 -0.42
C PHE A 60 5.19 2.01 -1.77
N VAL A 61 4.34 3.03 -1.90
CA VAL A 61 3.68 3.38 -3.16
C VAL A 61 4.71 3.73 -4.24
N PHE A 62 5.70 4.55 -3.89
CA PHE A 62 6.77 4.95 -4.80
C PHE A 62 7.61 3.76 -5.30
N LEU A 63 8.03 2.87 -4.40
CA LEU A 63 8.77 1.66 -4.76
C LEU A 63 7.93 0.69 -5.58
N SER A 64 6.63 0.56 -5.28
CA SER A 64 5.69 -0.24 -6.06
C SER A 64 5.54 0.31 -7.48
N GLY A 65 5.36 1.63 -7.64
CA GLY A 65 5.30 2.31 -8.93
C GLY A 65 6.61 2.17 -9.73
N THR A 66 7.75 2.36 -9.09
CA THR A 66 9.08 2.17 -9.72
C THR A 66 9.27 0.74 -10.20
N SER A 67 8.85 -0.25 -9.42
CA SER A 67 8.91 -1.66 -9.82
C SER A 67 8.01 -1.97 -11.02
N ALA A 68 6.83 -1.35 -11.10
CA ALA A 68 5.93 -1.48 -12.24
C ALA A 68 6.53 -0.82 -13.50
N TYR A 69 7.11 0.37 -13.38
CA TYR A 69 7.79 1.05 -14.48
C TYR A 69 8.95 0.21 -15.05
N LEU A 70 9.81 -0.34 -14.18
CA LEU A 70 10.91 -1.21 -14.60
C LEU A 70 10.40 -2.53 -15.22
N SER A 71 9.26 -3.05 -14.75
CA SER A 71 8.62 -4.22 -15.36
C SER A 71 8.08 -3.91 -16.76
N LEU A 72 7.50 -2.72 -16.97
CA LEU A 72 7.02 -2.27 -18.27
C LEU A 72 8.17 -2.11 -19.28
N GLN A 73 9.28 -1.48 -18.87
CA GLN A 73 10.43 -1.25 -19.74
C GLN A 73 11.11 -2.56 -20.20
N ARG A 74 10.96 -3.65 -19.41
CA ARG A 74 11.56 -4.96 -19.72
C ARG A 74 10.67 -5.83 -20.62
N VAL A 75 9.37 -5.57 -20.68
CA VAL A 75 8.42 -6.29 -21.52
C VAL A 75 8.15 -5.45 -22.77
N ASN A 76 8.82 -5.77 -23.88
CA ASN A 76 8.67 -5.11 -25.19
C ASN A 76 7.27 -5.24 -25.84
N ASN A 77 6.27 -5.75 -25.12
CA ASN A 77 4.91 -5.89 -25.59
C ASN A 77 3.93 -5.14 -24.67
N VAL A 78 3.50 -3.98 -25.15
CA VAL A 78 2.61 -3.04 -24.45
C VAL A 78 1.28 -3.70 -24.08
N GLN A 79 0.77 -4.60 -24.93
CA GLN A 79 -0.54 -5.22 -24.77
C GLN A 79 -0.56 -6.30 -23.67
N GLU A 80 0.52 -7.10 -23.59
CA GLU A 80 0.74 -8.08 -22.53
C GLU A 80 0.96 -7.41 -21.17
N SER A 81 1.81 -6.38 -21.14
CA SER A 81 2.02 -5.52 -19.97
C SER A 81 0.72 -4.93 -19.43
N ARG A 82 -0.17 -4.45 -20.32
CA ARG A 82 -1.47 -3.90 -19.93
C ARG A 82 -2.36 -4.93 -19.23
N ARG A 83 -2.50 -6.12 -19.82
CA ARG A 83 -3.31 -7.21 -19.24
C ARG A 83 -2.75 -7.63 -17.88
N PHE A 84 -1.44 -7.68 -17.75
CA PHE A 84 -0.76 -8.00 -16.49
C PHE A 84 -1.02 -6.95 -15.40
N LEU A 85 -0.93 -5.64 -15.73
CA LEU A 85 -1.22 -4.56 -14.77
C LEU A 85 -2.70 -4.54 -14.36
N LEU A 86 -3.63 -4.74 -15.30
CA LEU A 86 -5.06 -4.75 -15.00
C LEU A 86 -5.46 -5.94 -14.13
N SER A 87 -5.02 -7.15 -14.47
CA SER A 87 -5.37 -8.34 -13.69
C SER A 87 -4.81 -8.25 -12.27
N ARG A 88 -3.55 -7.80 -12.11
CA ARG A 88 -2.96 -7.60 -10.79
C ARG A 88 -3.59 -6.45 -10.03
N GLY A 89 -3.83 -5.31 -10.66
CA GLY A 89 -4.46 -4.16 -10.01
C GLY A 89 -5.85 -4.48 -9.50
N LEU A 90 -6.67 -5.16 -10.31
CA LEU A 90 -7.99 -5.60 -9.91
C LEU A 90 -7.93 -6.63 -8.78
N TRP A 91 -7.00 -7.59 -8.86
CA TRP A 91 -6.80 -8.58 -7.80
C TRP A 91 -6.41 -7.92 -6.47
N LEU A 92 -5.54 -6.91 -6.49
CA LEU A 92 -5.15 -6.17 -5.28
C LEU A 92 -6.33 -5.43 -4.65
N VAL A 93 -7.16 -4.76 -5.46
CA VAL A 93 -8.37 -4.07 -4.97
C VAL A 93 -9.35 -5.05 -4.35
N ILE A 94 -9.62 -6.17 -5.02
CA ILE A 94 -10.52 -7.22 -4.50
C ILE A 94 -9.98 -7.79 -3.20
N LEU A 95 -8.69 -8.12 -3.14
CA LEU A 95 -8.04 -8.70 -1.97
C LEU A 95 -8.11 -7.77 -0.76
N GLU A 96 -7.98 -6.45 -0.97
CA GLU A 96 -8.13 -5.49 0.12
C GLU A 96 -9.58 -5.36 0.61
N CYS A 97 -10.53 -5.22 -0.33
CA CYS A 97 -11.94 -5.13 0.02
C CYS A 97 -12.47 -6.40 0.68
N THR A 98 -11.90 -7.57 0.39
CA THR A 98 -12.35 -8.86 0.93
C THR A 98 -11.47 -9.33 2.08
N VAL A 99 -10.26 -9.83 1.80
CA VAL A 99 -9.37 -10.51 2.75
C VAL A 99 -8.90 -9.57 3.85
N ILE A 100 -8.47 -8.35 3.51
CA ILE A 100 -7.92 -7.40 4.50
C ILE A 100 -9.04 -6.81 5.36
N THR A 101 -10.15 -6.38 4.74
CA THR A 101 -11.31 -5.87 5.48
C THR A 101 -11.88 -6.95 6.41
N PHE A 102 -11.99 -8.19 5.94
CA PHE A 102 -12.42 -9.33 6.76
C PHE A 102 -11.41 -9.67 7.88
N GLY A 103 -10.12 -9.67 7.58
CA GLY A 103 -9.06 -10.05 8.53
C GLY A 103 -8.87 -9.05 9.68
N ILE A 104 -9.12 -7.76 9.46
CA ILE A 104 -8.95 -6.72 10.48
C ILE A 104 -10.21 -6.56 11.35
N TRP A 105 -11.39 -6.50 10.74
CA TRP A 105 -12.63 -6.22 11.48
C TRP A 105 -13.40 -7.47 11.91
N PHE A 106 -13.09 -8.65 11.35
CA PHE A 106 -13.87 -9.89 11.56
C PHE A 106 -15.38 -9.73 11.37
N ASP A 107 -15.80 -8.67 10.66
CA ASP A 107 -17.19 -8.28 10.47
C ASP A 107 -17.56 -8.55 9.01
N LEU A 108 -18.52 -9.45 8.80
CA LEU A 108 -19.03 -9.84 7.49
C LEU A 108 -19.86 -8.74 6.80
N GLN A 109 -20.18 -7.65 7.50
CA GLN A 109 -21.14 -6.65 7.03
C GLN A 109 -20.52 -5.50 6.23
N PHE A 110 -19.19 -5.49 6.03
CA PHE A 110 -18.45 -4.47 5.26
C PHE A 110 -18.87 -3.02 5.59
N ARG A 111 -19.22 -2.75 6.85
CA ARG A 111 -19.80 -1.45 7.25
C ARG A 111 -18.76 -0.33 7.20
N THR A 112 -17.47 -0.69 7.32
CA THR A 112 -16.31 0.18 7.12
C THR A 112 -15.37 -0.46 6.11
N LEU A 113 -15.31 0.12 4.91
CA LEU A 113 -14.32 -0.27 3.91
C LEU A 113 -12.97 0.34 4.30
N LEU A 114 -11.98 -0.52 4.58
CA LEU A 114 -10.61 -0.08 4.76
C LEU A 114 -9.98 0.12 3.39
N VAL A 115 -9.88 1.39 2.97
CA VAL A 115 -9.11 1.77 1.77
C VAL A 115 -7.71 2.15 2.23
N GLN A 116 -6.84 1.16 2.22
CA GLN A 116 -5.43 1.24 2.58
C GLN A 116 -4.55 1.38 1.32
N VAL A 117 -3.24 1.28 1.57
CA VAL A 117 -2.21 1.50 0.57
C VAL A 117 -2.27 0.47 -0.57
N ILE A 118 -2.78 -0.75 -0.34
CA ILE A 118 -2.79 -1.81 -1.37
C ILE A 118 -3.85 -1.52 -2.44
N ALA A 119 -5.04 -1.04 -2.08
CA ALA A 119 -6.07 -0.62 -3.03
C ALA A 119 -5.64 0.62 -3.82
N VAL A 120 -4.98 1.60 -3.18
CA VAL A 120 -4.44 2.78 -3.88
C VAL A 120 -3.42 2.37 -4.94
N ILE A 121 -2.54 1.41 -4.63
CA ILE A 121 -1.60 0.85 -5.60
C ILE A 121 -2.33 0.09 -6.71
N GLY A 122 -3.34 -0.71 -6.37
CA GLY A 122 -4.16 -1.43 -7.34
C GLY A 122 -4.86 -0.49 -8.33
N LEU A 123 -5.48 0.57 -7.82
CA LEU A 123 -6.08 1.65 -8.63
C LEU A 123 -5.03 2.36 -9.48
N SER A 124 -3.87 2.66 -8.92
CA SER A 124 -2.77 3.30 -9.66
C SER A 124 -2.31 2.43 -10.84
N PHE A 125 -2.25 1.11 -10.68
CA PHE A 125 -1.94 0.19 -11.78
C PHE A 125 -3.04 0.12 -12.83
N ILE A 126 -4.31 0.18 -12.43
CA ILE A 126 -5.45 0.25 -13.35
C ILE A 126 -5.37 1.54 -14.18
N VAL A 127 -5.19 2.69 -13.52
CA VAL A 127 -5.04 4.00 -14.17
C VAL A 127 -3.85 4.01 -15.13
N LEU A 128 -2.70 3.47 -14.71
CA LEU A 128 -1.51 3.35 -15.55
C LEU A 128 -1.77 2.48 -16.79
N ALA A 129 -2.50 1.37 -16.64
CA ALA A 129 -2.88 0.52 -17.78
C ALA A 129 -3.82 1.23 -18.78
N PHE A 130 -4.69 2.14 -18.31
CA PHE A 130 -5.49 2.99 -19.19
C PHE A 130 -4.65 4.08 -19.87
N LEU A 131 -3.72 4.72 -19.15
CA LEU A 131 -2.81 5.73 -19.71
C LEU A 131 -1.90 5.18 -20.80
N ILE A 132 -1.37 3.97 -20.61
CA ILE A 132 -0.56 3.29 -21.63
C ILE A 132 -1.34 3.07 -22.95
N ARG A 133 -2.67 2.94 -22.90
CA ARG A 133 -3.51 2.81 -24.11
C ARG A 133 -3.61 4.13 -24.89
N LEU A 134 -3.48 5.27 -24.21
CA LEU A 134 -3.62 6.60 -24.81
C LEU A 134 -2.30 7.15 -25.35
N SER A 135 -1.16 6.62 -24.92
CA SER A 135 0.15 6.97 -25.47
C SER A 135 0.31 6.31 -26.85
N PRO A 136 0.21 7.06 -27.96
CA PRO A 136 0.56 6.55 -29.27
C PRO A 136 2.09 6.50 -29.29
N GLY A 137 2.66 5.30 -29.11
CA GLY A 137 4.05 5.03 -29.45
C GLY A 137 4.19 4.78 -30.93
#